data_AF-A0A412XL57-F1
#
_entry.id   AF-A0A412XL57-F1
#
_cell.length_a   1.000
_cell.length_b   1.000
_cell.length_c   1.000
_cell.angle_alpha   90.00
_cell.angle_beta   90.00
_cell.angle_gamma   90.00
#
_symmetry.space_group_name_H-M   'P 1'
#
loop_
_entity.id
_entity.type
_entity.pdbx_description
1 polymer ?
#
loop_
_entity_poly.entity_id
_entity_poly.type
_entity_poly.pdbx_seq_one_letter_code
_entity_poly.pdbx_strand_id
1 'polypeptide(L)'
;MRTHKIGETTIEYPDEISFCFNPVVINIYGHAWDYVEVTVTDIVSEISYKEKRALFNNACFFDVSFYMQSTFDTVEFGKIDYSQTIPKDSGVGRVFSVDIDFYSDSSMSESFQFNTFIIWGAMKVGERYNGNRILTWFKNLPFTVGMYTAGNANVSVTADSISLPAITLSERKVYNITLNGIDANNEVVLKLPGTSVGANVFDNTFDFTFHALTNMAVNVRLLVDECTDGIYLRWINRHGFYCYWLFKRGDESKQIANDGEFIRNNMQDYNYVNGYHGGSGRKQRKTEENTLLVCAPLVDSETFDFLFQLALSPIVDMYAGKNVNGVDSWKAVNVSVGNFNKTRAVLQDFVATIILPETRVQSL
;
A
#
# COMPACT_ATOMS: atom_id res chain seq x y z
N MET A 1 -16.16 -15.60 -6.86
CA MET A 1 -16.00 -15.51 -8.31
C MET A 1 -17.39 -15.41 -8.90
N ARG A 2 -17.58 -14.58 -9.92
CA ARG A 2 -18.87 -14.47 -10.65
C ARG A 2 -18.86 -15.43 -11.83
N THR A 3 -20.04 -15.82 -12.30
CA THR A 3 -20.19 -16.72 -13.45
C THR A 3 -21.15 -16.12 -14.48
N HIS A 4 -20.75 -16.16 -15.74
CA HIS A 4 -21.56 -15.76 -16.89
C HIS A 4 -21.62 -16.90 -17.91
N LYS A 5 -22.74 -17.03 -18.64
CA LYS A 5 -22.93 -18.07 -19.66
C LYS A 5 -23.37 -17.47 -20.99
N ILE A 6 -22.68 -17.86 -22.06
CA ILE A 6 -23.00 -17.50 -23.45
C ILE A 6 -23.09 -18.80 -24.25
N GLY A 7 -24.32 -19.25 -24.53
CA GLY A 7 -24.54 -20.57 -25.13
C GLY A 7 -23.94 -21.68 -24.26
N GLU A 8 -23.01 -22.45 -24.83
CA GLU A 8 -22.28 -23.52 -24.13
C GLU A 8 -21.01 -23.02 -23.41
N THR A 9 -20.62 -21.76 -23.61
CA THR A 9 -19.46 -21.16 -22.95
C THR A 9 -19.83 -20.73 -21.53
N THR A 10 -19.01 -21.15 -20.57
CA THR A 10 -19.03 -20.66 -19.19
C THR A 10 -17.80 -19.81 -18.95
N ILE A 11 -18.01 -18.62 -18.37
CA ILE A 11 -16.97 -17.66 -18.00
C ILE A 11 -17.05 -17.49 -16.49
N GLU A 12 -15.99 -17.85 -15.77
CA GLU A 12 -15.83 -17.51 -14.37
C GLU A 12 -14.83 -16.35 -14.27
N TYR A 13 -15.18 -15.32 -13.53
CA TYR A 13 -14.44 -14.06 -13.55
C TYR A 13 -14.43 -13.39 -12.17
N PRO A 14 -13.49 -12.46 -11.93
CA PRO A 14 -13.33 -11.82 -10.64
C PRO A 14 -14.61 -11.10 -10.19
N ASP A 15 -14.75 -11.01 -8.87
CA ASP A 15 -15.79 -10.20 -8.25
C ASP A 15 -15.57 -8.70 -8.51
N GLU A 16 -16.50 -7.87 -8.03
CA GLU A 16 -16.49 -6.43 -8.26
C GLU A 16 -15.28 -5.70 -7.66
N ILE A 17 -14.57 -6.34 -6.74
CA ILE A 17 -13.36 -5.83 -6.12
C ILE A 17 -12.30 -6.95 -6.04
N SER A 18 -11.04 -6.60 -6.27
CA SER A 18 -9.91 -7.51 -6.15
C SER A 18 -8.64 -6.75 -5.76
N PHE A 19 -7.56 -7.49 -5.49
CA PHE A 19 -6.29 -6.96 -5.03
C PHE A 19 -5.22 -7.31 -6.07
N CYS A 20 -4.43 -6.32 -6.51
CA CYS A 20 -3.54 -6.52 -7.65
C CYS A 20 -2.43 -7.55 -7.38
N PHE A 21 -2.04 -7.76 -6.13
CA PHE A 21 -1.02 -8.76 -5.75
C PHE A 21 -1.62 -10.12 -5.35
N ASN A 22 -2.93 -10.29 -5.45
CA ASN A 22 -3.58 -11.60 -5.50
C ASN A 22 -3.83 -12.02 -6.96
N PRO A 23 -3.96 -13.32 -7.25
CA PRO A 23 -4.38 -13.77 -8.58
C PRO A 23 -5.74 -13.17 -8.95
N VAL A 24 -5.86 -12.65 -10.18
CA VAL A 24 -7.10 -12.12 -10.73
C VAL A 24 -7.45 -12.97 -11.95
N VAL A 25 -8.12 -14.09 -11.69
CA VAL A 25 -8.25 -15.18 -12.65
C VAL A 25 -9.58 -15.09 -13.40
N ILE A 26 -9.52 -15.33 -14.71
CA ILE A 26 -10.68 -15.54 -15.59
C ILE A 26 -10.57 -16.96 -16.15
N ASN A 27 -11.56 -17.81 -15.88
CA ASN A 27 -11.65 -19.15 -16.45
C ASN A 27 -12.71 -19.18 -17.54
N ILE A 28 -12.41 -19.84 -18.65
CA ILE A 28 -13.32 -20.00 -19.79
C ILE A 28 -13.33 -21.47 -20.16
N TYR A 29 -14.53 -22.06 -20.25
CA TYR A 29 -14.67 -23.46 -20.65
C TYR A 29 -16.05 -23.77 -21.25
N GLY A 30 -16.14 -24.90 -21.96
CA GLY A 30 -17.40 -25.50 -22.41
C GLY A 30 -17.65 -25.41 -23.92
N HIS A 31 -17.02 -24.47 -24.62
CA HIS A 31 -17.14 -24.33 -26.08
C HIS A 31 -15.76 -24.32 -26.76
N ALA A 32 -15.70 -24.85 -27.98
CA ALA A 32 -14.48 -25.01 -28.77
C ALA A 32 -14.17 -23.77 -29.63
N TRP A 33 -13.94 -22.62 -28.99
CA TRP A 33 -13.47 -21.41 -29.69
C TRP A 33 -12.06 -21.62 -30.29
N ASP A 34 -11.75 -20.93 -31.39
CA ASP A 34 -10.39 -20.94 -31.97
C ASP A 34 -9.40 -20.28 -31.02
N TYR A 35 -9.77 -19.11 -30.51
CA TYR A 35 -9.02 -18.37 -29.50
C TYR A 35 -9.93 -17.38 -28.75
N VAL A 36 -9.47 -16.97 -27.58
CA VAL A 36 -10.04 -15.85 -26.82
C VAL A 36 -9.02 -14.74 -26.75
N GLU A 37 -9.50 -13.51 -26.87
CA GLU A 37 -8.73 -12.30 -26.59
C GLU A 37 -9.30 -11.61 -25.34
N VAL A 38 -8.42 -11.25 -24.41
CA VAL A 38 -8.77 -10.48 -23.21
C VAL A 38 -8.06 -9.14 -23.29
N THR A 39 -8.83 -8.05 -23.20
CA THR A 39 -8.32 -6.68 -23.11
C THR A 39 -8.61 -6.12 -21.72
N VAL A 40 -7.57 -5.63 -21.05
CA VAL A 40 -7.64 -5.03 -19.71
C VAL A 40 -7.29 -3.56 -19.83
N THR A 41 -8.23 -2.69 -19.47
CA THR A 41 -8.08 -1.23 -19.61
C THR A 41 -8.28 -0.54 -18.27
N ASP A 42 -7.29 0.23 -17.80
CA ASP A 42 -7.49 1.18 -16.70
C ASP A 42 -8.33 2.35 -17.22
N ILE A 43 -9.52 2.53 -16.66
CA ILE A 43 -10.48 3.54 -17.13
C ILE A 43 -9.94 4.96 -16.94
N VAL A 44 -9.07 5.19 -15.95
CA VAL A 44 -8.58 6.54 -15.62
C VAL A 44 -7.38 6.92 -16.49
N SER A 45 -6.39 6.02 -16.60
CA SER A 45 -5.18 6.29 -17.40
C SER A 45 -5.34 5.96 -18.88
N GLU A 46 -6.42 5.25 -19.25
CA GLU A 46 -6.68 4.73 -20.60
C GLU A 46 -5.60 3.76 -21.12
N ILE A 47 -4.71 3.29 -20.22
CA ILE A 47 -3.70 2.27 -20.55
C ILE A 47 -4.42 0.94 -20.71
N SER A 48 -4.18 0.28 -21.85
CA SER A 48 -4.77 -1.01 -22.17
C SER A 48 -3.69 -2.06 -22.47
N TYR A 49 -3.96 -3.29 -22.03
CA TYR A 49 -3.18 -4.47 -22.33
C TYR A 49 -4.08 -5.51 -22.98
N LYS A 50 -3.51 -6.28 -23.89
CA LYS A 50 -4.24 -7.28 -24.66
C LYS A 50 -3.49 -8.59 -24.65
N GLU A 51 -4.20 -9.67 -24.33
CA GLU A 51 -3.66 -11.02 -24.33
C GLU A 51 -4.56 -11.95 -25.14
N LYS A 52 -3.94 -12.76 -26.00
CA LYS A 52 -4.63 -13.75 -26.83
C LYS A 52 -4.17 -15.15 -26.47
N ARG A 53 -5.13 -16.07 -26.27
CA ARG A 53 -4.85 -17.49 -25.99
C ARG A 53 -5.72 -18.41 -26.82
N ALA A 54 -5.11 -19.44 -27.40
CA ALA A 54 -5.83 -20.58 -27.98
C ALA A 54 -6.37 -21.48 -26.86
N LEU A 55 -7.49 -22.15 -27.11
CA LEU A 55 -8.08 -23.06 -26.13
C LEU A 55 -7.40 -24.43 -26.20
N PHE A 56 -7.24 -25.06 -25.04
CA PHE A 56 -6.83 -26.45 -24.93
C PHE A 56 -7.97 -27.26 -24.32
N ASN A 57 -8.46 -28.27 -25.04
CA ASN A 57 -9.59 -29.10 -24.61
C ASN A 57 -10.84 -28.26 -24.23
N ASN A 58 -11.22 -27.31 -25.08
CA ASN A 58 -12.35 -26.39 -24.90
C ASN A 58 -12.27 -25.53 -23.63
N ALA A 59 -11.07 -25.27 -23.13
CA ALA A 59 -10.84 -24.43 -21.98
C ALA A 59 -9.58 -23.55 -22.13
N CYS A 60 -9.60 -22.39 -21.49
CA CYS A 60 -8.43 -21.56 -21.24
C CYS A 60 -8.64 -20.76 -19.94
N PHE A 61 -7.56 -20.22 -19.40
CA PHE A 61 -7.63 -19.28 -18.27
C PHE A 61 -6.72 -18.09 -18.55
N PHE A 62 -6.95 -16.99 -17.85
CA PHE A 62 -6.11 -15.79 -17.85
C PHE A 62 -5.88 -15.36 -16.39
N ASP A 63 -4.66 -14.91 -16.06
CA ASP A 63 -4.41 -14.17 -14.81
C ASP A 63 -4.05 -12.75 -15.19
N VAL A 64 -5.00 -11.84 -14.99
CA VAL A 64 -4.86 -10.44 -15.41
C VAL A 64 -4.23 -9.55 -14.34
N SER A 65 -3.79 -10.14 -13.22
CA SER A 65 -3.22 -9.41 -12.09
C SER A 65 -1.96 -8.61 -12.48
N PHE A 66 -1.09 -9.16 -13.33
CA PHE A 66 0.11 -8.49 -13.82
C PHE A 66 -0.16 -7.21 -14.62
N TYR A 67 -1.18 -7.23 -15.49
CA TYR A 67 -1.58 -6.05 -16.28
C TYR A 67 -2.16 -4.95 -15.37
N MET A 68 -2.86 -5.35 -14.33
CA MET A 68 -3.41 -4.40 -13.35
C MET A 68 -2.30 -3.81 -12.49
N GLN A 69 -1.34 -4.64 -12.03
CA GLN A 69 -0.19 -4.20 -11.24
C GLN A 69 0.66 -3.15 -11.96
N SER A 70 0.91 -3.32 -13.27
CA SER A 70 1.78 -2.42 -14.02
C SER A 70 1.26 -0.99 -14.10
N THR A 71 -0.05 -0.75 -14.00
CA THR A 71 -0.63 0.60 -14.05
C THR A 71 -0.49 1.41 -12.75
N PHE A 72 -0.09 0.76 -11.65
CA PHE A 72 0.13 1.42 -10.36
C PHE A 72 1.53 2.08 -10.24
N ASP A 73 2.40 1.93 -11.23
CA ASP A 73 3.74 2.54 -11.31
C ASP A 73 3.72 4.08 -11.29
N THR A 74 2.60 4.67 -11.73
CA THR A 74 2.37 6.12 -11.77
C THR A 74 1.79 6.72 -10.48
N VAL A 75 1.51 5.91 -9.45
CA VAL A 75 0.88 6.41 -8.22
C VAL A 75 1.88 7.18 -7.36
N GLU A 76 1.59 8.46 -7.13
CA GLU A 76 2.37 9.31 -6.21
C GLU A 76 2.00 9.05 -4.74
N PHE A 77 2.48 7.94 -4.18
CA PHE A 77 2.20 7.57 -2.78
C PHE A 77 2.69 8.61 -1.74
N GLY A 78 3.61 9.50 -2.14
CA GLY A 78 4.20 10.49 -1.24
C GLY A 78 3.34 11.74 -0.95
N LYS A 79 2.34 12.06 -1.79
CA LYS A 79 1.64 13.36 -1.74
C LYS A 79 0.26 13.25 -1.09
N ILE A 80 0.23 13.37 0.24
CA ILE A 80 -1.01 13.54 1.01
C ILE A 80 -1.09 14.99 1.48
N ASP A 81 -2.19 15.67 1.16
CA ASP A 81 -2.49 16.99 1.70
C ASP A 81 -3.29 16.86 3.01
N TYR A 82 -2.58 16.97 4.14
CA TYR A 82 -3.16 16.88 5.48
C TYR A 82 -3.95 18.13 5.91
N SER A 83 -3.88 19.23 5.14
CA SER A 83 -4.59 20.47 5.45
C SER A 83 -6.07 20.44 5.06
N GLN A 84 -6.46 19.50 4.21
CA GLN A 84 -7.84 19.38 3.74
C GLN A 84 -8.75 18.83 4.84
N THR A 85 -10.00 19.25 4.87
CA THR A 85 -11.06 18.65 5.70
C THR A 85 -11.93 17.67 4.91
N ILE A 86 -11.74 17.63 3.59
CA ILE A 86 -12.48 16.77 2.67
C ILE A 86 -11.67 15.49 2.43
N PRO A 87 -12.27 14.29 2.57
CA PRO A 87 -11.62 13.04 2.23
C PRO A 87 -11.07 13.05 0.80
N LYS A 88 -9.85 12.56 0.64
CA LYS A 88 -9.21 12.48 -0.67
C LYS A 88 -9.11 11.03 -1.12
N ASP A 89 -9.15 10.84 -2.44
CA ASP A 89 -8.75 9.58 -3.03
C ASP A 89 -7.28 9.31 -2.65
N SER A 90 -7.01 8.10 -2.16
CA SER A 90 -5.65 7.66 -1.85
C SER A 90 -4.84 7.32 -3.10
N GLY A 91 -5.50 7.12 -4.25
CA GLY A 91 -4.87 6.69 -5.51
C GLY A 91 -4.48 5.21 -5.54
N VAL A 92 -4.73 4.47 -4.44
CA VAL A 92 -4.38 3.04 -4.32
C VAL A 92 -5.49 2.12 -4.85
N GLY A 93 -6.57 2.66 -5.39
CA GLY A 93 -7.67 1.90 -5.96
C GLY A 93 -8.04 2.43 -7.34
N ARG A 94 -8.24 1.52 -8.31
CA ARG A 94 -8.54 1.87 -9.71
C ARG A 94 -9.65 0.98 -10.26
N VAL A 95 -10.44 1.50 -11.20
CA VAL A 95 -11.45 0.71 -11.91
C VAL A 95 -10.87 0.26 -13.24
N PHE A 96 -10.93 -1.05 -13.49
CA PHE A 96 -10.56 -1.64 -14.76
C PHE A 96 -11.79 -2.13 -15.51
N SER A 97 -11.82 -1.86 -16.81
CA SER A 97 -12.69 -2.51 -17.77
C SER A 97 -11.97 -3.73 -18.34
N VAL A 98 -12.65 -4.87 -18.36
CA VAL A 98 -12.14 -6.10 -18.95
C VAL A 98 -13.11 -6.56 -20.03
N ASP A 99 -12.59 -6.60 -21.25
CA ASP A 99 -13.29 -7.06 -22.44
C ASP A 99 -12.77 -8.45 -22.81
N ILE A 100 -13.68 -9.39 -23.04
CA ILE A 100 -13.39 -10.76 -23.45
C ILE A 100 -14.07 -11.00 -24.80
N ASP A 101 -13.27 -11.18 -25.84
CA ASP A 101 -13.74 -11.41 -27.20
C ASP A 101 -13.46 -12.85 -27.63
N PHE A 102 -14.48 -13.52 -28.16
CA PHE A 102 -14.46 -14.92 -28.56
C PHE A 102 -14.44 -15.03 -30.08
N TYR A 103 -13.55 -15.86 -30.62
CA TYR A 103 -13.35 -15.98 -32.06
C TYR A 103 -13.58 -17.41 -32.56
N SER A 104 -14.28 -17.50 -33.70
CA SER A 104 -14.44 -18.70 -34.53
C SER A 104 -14.21 -18.35 -35.99
N ASP A 105 -13.52 -19.22 -36.72
CA ASP A 105 -13.16 -19.03 -38.13
C ASP A 105 -12.48 -17.68 -38.39
N SER A 106 -11.61 -17.25 -37.45
CA SER A 106 -10.92 -15.95 -37.47
C SER A 106 -11.83 -14.70 -37.43
N SER A 107 -13.11 -14.86 -37.07
CA SER A 107 -14.07 -13.77 -36.90
C SER A 107 -14.57 -13.67 -35.46
N MET A 108 -14.75 -12.44 -34.97
CA MET A 108 -15.31 -12.21 -33.63
C MET A 108 -16.77 -12.65 -33.63
N SER A 109 -17.09 -13.63 -32.81
CA SER A 109 -18.41 -14.26 -32.76
C SER A 109 -19.24 -13.77 -31.59
N GLU A 110 -18.63 -13.65 -30.40
CA GLU A 110 -19.28 -13.25 -29.15
C GLU A 110 -18.34 -12.36 -28.34
N SER A 111 -18.89 -11.57 -27.42
CA SER A 111 -18.09 -10.80 -26.46
C SER A 111 -18.76 -10.67 -25.10
N PHE A 112 -17.94 -10.45 -24.07
CA PHE A 112 -18.37 -10.21 -22.70
C PHE A 112 -17.51 -9.13 -22.06
N GLN A 113 -18.15 -8.16 -21.41
CA GLN A 113 -17.45 -7.08 -20.71
C GLN A 113 -17.86 -7.05 -19.24
N PHE A 114 -16.89 -6.78 -18.37
CA PHE A 114 -17.15 -6.47 -16.97
C PHE A 114 -16.17 -5.44 -16.42
N ASN A 115 -16.60 -4.76 -15.35
CA ASN A 115 -15.73 -3.90 -14.57
C ASN A 115 -15.34 -4.57 -13.26
N THR A 116 -14.13 -4.29 -12.78
CA THR A 116 -13.65 -4.65 -11.45
C THR A 116 -12.83 -3.52 -10.82
N PHE A 117 -12.96 -3.32 -9.52
CA PHE A 117 -12.20 -2.34 -8.75
C PHE A 117 -10.98 -3.01 -8.12
N ILE A 118 -9.79 -2.61 -8.53
CA ILE A 118 -8.55 -3.21 -8.07
C ILE A 118 -7.88 -2.31 -7.06
N ILE A 119 -7.48 -2.88 -5.93
CA ILE A 119 -6.70 -2.21 -4.89
C ILE A 119 -5.24 -2.62 -4.99
N TRP A 120 -4.34 -1.65 -4.83
CA TRP A 120 -2.92 -1.88 -4.64
C TRP A 120 -2.68 -2.49 -3.26
N GLY A 121 -2.61 -3.82 -3.22
CA GLY A 121 -2.57 -4.57 -1.97
C GLY A 121 -2.67 -6.07 -2.20
N ALA A 122 -2.67 -6.81 -1.09
CA ALA A 122 -2.83 -8.25 -1.04
C ALA A 122 -3.69 -8.66 0.19
N MET A 123 -4.64 -9.54 -0.03
CA MET A 123 -5.43 -10.20 1.01
C MET A 123 -4.89 -11.58 1.30
N LYS A 124 -4.78 -11.92 2.59
CA LYS A 124 -4.54 -13.29 3.04
C LYS A 124 -5.88 -14.01 3.20
N VAL A 125 -5.88 -15.33 2.97
CA VAL A 125 -7.01 -16.20 3.29
C VAL A 125 -7.46 -16.01 4.74
N GLY A 126 -8.77 -15.83 4.96
CA GLY A 126 -9.38 -15.60 6.27
C GLY A 126 -9.28 -14.16 6.78
N GLU A 127 -8.59 -13.26 6.07
CA GLU A 127 -8.46 -11.86 6.48
C GLU A 127 -9.69 -11.04 6.10
N ARG A 128 -10.03 -10.07 6.95
CA ARG A 128 -11.15 -9.14 6.70
C ARG A 128 -10.65 -7.81 6.14
N TYR A 129 -11.06 -7.46 4.93
CA TYR A 129 -10.78 -6.14 4.35
C TYR A 129 -11.70 -5.05 4.93
N ASN A 130 -11.16 -3.84 5.13
CA ASN A 130 -11.92 -2.68 5.64
C ASN A 130 -12.69 -3.01 6.94
N GLY A 131 -12.05 -3.79 7.82
CA GLY A 131 -12.64 -4.24 9.08
C GLY A 131 -12.57 -3.22 10.21
N ASN A 132 -13.13 -3.58 11.37
CA ASN A 132 -12.98 -2.79 12.58
C ASN A 132 -11.51 -2.76 13.01
N ARG A 133 -11.06 -1.61 13.50
CA ARG A 133 -9.67 -1.42 13.93
C ARG A 133 -9.56 -0.35 15.00
N ILE A 134 -8.55 -0.50 15.85
CA ILE A 134 -8.14 0.49 16.83
C ILE A 134 -6.78 1.00 16.36
N LEU A 135 -6.64 2.33 16.23
CA LEU A 135 -5.41 2.99 15.83
C LEU A 135 -5.03 4.03 16.88
N THR A 136 -3.74 4.33 17.00
CA THR A 136 -3.28 5.48 17.78
C THR A 136 -3.22 6.69 16.87
N TRP A 137 -3.98 7.74 17.21
CA TRP A 137 -3.93 9.02 16.53
C TRP A 137 -2.96 9.95 17.24
N PHE A 138 -1.79 10.13 16.64
CA PHE A 138 -0.79 11.10 17.07
C PHE A 138 -1.23 12.51 16.68
N LYS A 139 -2.02 13.16 17.55
CA LYS A 139 -2.81 14.38 17.27
C LYS A 139 -2.01 15.54 16.69
N ASN A 140 -0.76 15.66 17.12
CA ASN A 140 0.15 16.74 16.73
C ASN A 140 1.02 16.41 15.50
N LEU A 141 0.79 15.27 14.85
CA LEU A 141 1.51 14.80 13.68
C LEU A 141 0.54 14.55 12.50
N PRO A 142 1.04 14.56 11.25
CA PRO A 142 0.17 14.38 10.10
C PRO A 142 -0.42 12.97 10.07
N PHE A 143 -1.74 12.86 9.91
CA PHE A 143 -2.45 11.60 10.06
C PHE A 143 -3.66 11.53 9.13
N THR A 144 -3.90 10.35 8.56
CA THR A 144 -5.13 10.03 7.84
C THR A 144 -5.64 8.66 8.23
N VAL A 145 -6.92 8.42 7.99
CA VAL A 145 -7.55 7.11 8.16
C VAL A 145 -7.95 6.58 6.79
N GLY A 146 -7.34 5.46 6.38
CA GLY A 146 -7.65 4.78 5.13
C GLY A 146 -8.99 4.06 5.17
N MET A 147 -10.00 4.45 4.39
CA MET A 147 -11.34 3.84 4.43
C MET A 147 -11.86 3.56 3.03
N TYR A 148 -12.34 2.34 2.80
CA TYR A 148 -13.00 1.99 1.55
C TYR A 148 -14.51 2.17 1.63
N THR A 149 -15.11 2.59 0.53
CA THR A 149 -16.56 2.58 0.32
C THR A 149 -16.87 2.05 -1.08
N ALA A 150 -17.99 1.34 -1.22
CA ALA A 150 -18.45 0.81 -2.51
C ALA A 150 -19.18 1.87 -3.36
N GLY A 151 -19.48 3.03 -2.78
CA GLY A 151 -20.21 4.13 -3.43
C GLY A 151 -20.41 5.29 -2.47
N ASN A 152 -21.51 6.03 -2.63
CA ASN A 152 -21.83 7.14 -1.74
C ASN A 152 -22.11 6.63 -0.30
N ALA A 153 -21.47 7.22 0.69
CA ALA A 153 -21.64 6.88 2.10
C ALA A 153 -21.37 8.06 3.02
N ASN A 154 -21.98 8.05 4.20
CA ASN A 154 -21.72 9.03 5.25
C ASN A 154 -21.09 8.34 6.46
N VAL A 155 -19.88 8.77 6.82
CA VAL A 155 -19.17 8.32 8.02
C VAL A 155 -19.62 9.19 9.19
N SER A 156 -20.26 8.60 10.19
CA SER A 156 -20.54 9.30 11.44
C SER A 156 -19.26 9.45 12.23
N VAL A 157 -19.04 10.64 12.79
CA VAL A 157 -17.85 10.99 13.57
C VAL A 157 -18.27 11.31 15.00
N THR A 158 -17.58 10.75 15.97
CA THR A 158 -17.77 11.05 17.39
C THR A 158 -16.41 11.32 18.02
N ALA A 159 -16.25 12.46 18.69
CA ALA A 159 -15.04 12.82 19.43
C ALA A 159 -15.39 12.94 20.91
N ASP A 160 -14.74 12.16 21.78
CA ASP A 160 -15.02 12.13 23.23
C ASP A 160 -16.52 12.02 23.57
N SER A 161 -17.23 11.12 22.90
CA SER A 161 -18.69 10.93 22.99
C SER A 161 -19.57 12.07 22.45
N ILE A 162 -18.99 13.12 21.87
CA ILE A 162 -19.71 14.21 21.21
C ILE A 162 -19.82 13.91 19.71
N SER A 163 -21.05 13.90 19.19
CA SER A 163 -21.29 13.72 17.75
C SER A 163 -20.84 14.96 16.97
N LEU A 164 -20.03 14.75 15.94
CA LEU A 164 -19.58 15.77 14.99
C LEU A 164 -20.30 15.63 13.65
N PRO A 165 -20.21 16.63 12.75
CA PRO A 165 -20.73 16.50 11.38
C PRO A 165 -20.19 15.25 10.68
N ALA A 166 -21.07 14.56 9.95
CA ALA A 166 -20.68 13.38 9.20
C ALA A 166 -19.76 13.74 8.03
N ILE A 167 -18.86 12.83 7.70
CA ILE A 167 -17.94 12.94 6.57
C ILE A 167 -18.56 12.18 5.39
N THR A 168 -18.83 12.88 4.30
CA THR A 168 -19.39 12.28 3.09
C THR A 168 -18.29 11.73 2.17
N LEU A 169 -18.44 10.48 1.76
CA LEU A 169 -17.64 9.79 0.75
C LEU A 169 -18.51 9.63 -0.49
N SER A 170 -18.15 10.26 -1.61
CA SER A 170 -19.07 10.42 -2.75
C SER A 170 -19.13 9.23 -3.71
N GLU A 171 -18.05 8.46 -3.83
CA GLU A 171 -17.83 7.49 -4.91
C GLU A 171 -17.10 6.24 -4.41
N ARG A 172 -17.06 5.19 -5.23
CA ARG A 172 -16.29 3.98 -4.93
C ARG A 172 -14.79 4.26 -5.00
N LYS A 173 -14.15 4.47 -3.85
CA LYS A 173 -12.71 4.72 -3.73
C LYS A 173 -12.16 4.18 -2.42
N VAL A 174 -10.83 4.13 -2.34
CA VAL A 174 -10.10 4.04 -1.07
C VAL A 174 -9.74 5.46 -0.67
N TYR A 175 -10.33 5.95 0.41
CA TYR A 175 -10.18 7.32 0.87
C TYR A 175 -9.11 7.45 1.96
N ASN A 176 -8.38 8.55 1.91
CA ASN A 176 -7.65 9.10 3.04
C ASN A 176 -8.53 10.15 3.72
N ILE A 177 -9.07 9.79 4.89
CA ILE A 177 -9.85 10.71 5.73
C ILE A 177 -8.91 11.46 6.66
N THR A 178 -8.83 12.78 6.51
CA THR A 178 -8.08 13.66 7.42
C THR A 178 -8.89 13.95 8.68
N LEU A 179 -8.19 14.26 9.77
CA LEU A 179 -8.81 14.64 11.06
C LEU A 179 -8.72 16.15 11.32
N ASN A 180 -8.42 16.95 10.29
CA ASN A 180 -8.29 18.39 10.44
C ASN A 180 -9.64 19.00 10.87
N GLY A 181 -9.62 19.83 11.92
CA GLY A 181 -10.83 20.41 12.51
C GLY A 181 -11.57 19.51 13.51
N ILE A 182 -11.06 18.31 13.79
CA ILE A 182 -11.54 17.48 14.90
C ILE A 182 -10.63 17.70 16.10
N ASP A 183 -11.22 17.98 17.25
CA ASP A 183 -10.51 18.08 18.53
C ASP A 183 -11.08 17.04 19.49
N ALA A 184 -10.19 16.24 20.08
CA ALA A 184 -10.49 15.22 21.08
C ALA A 184 -9.30 15.05 22.03
N ASN A 185 -9.59 14.63 23.25
CA ASN A 185 -8.60 14.35 24.29
C ASN A 185 -8.41 12.85 24.54
N ASN A 186 -9.46 12.03 24.35
CA ASN A 186 -9.41 10.60 24.65
C ASN A 186 -9.54 9.75 23.39
N GLU A 187 -10.63 9.93 22.63
CA GLU A 187 -10.86 9.13 21.44
C GLU A 187 -11.68 9.83 20.35
N VAL A 188 -11.44 9.41 19.11
CA VAL A 188 -12.30 9.69 17.96
C VAL A 188 -12.79 8.37 17.36
N VAL A 189 -14.08 8.28 17.08
CA VAL A 189 -14.72 7.12 16.49
C VAL A 189 -15.27 7.50 15.12
N LEU A 190 -14.77 6.83 14.08
CA LEU A 190 -15.28 6.93 12.72
C LEU A 190 -16.08 5.66 12.42
N LYS A 191 -17.38 5.82 12.18
CA LYS A 191 -18.27 4.71 11.89
C LYS A 191 -18.90 4.87 10.52
N LEU A 192 -18.53 3.98 9.61
CA LEU A 192 -19.20 3.81 8.33
C LEU A 192 -20.37 2.84 8.55
N PRO A 193 -21.63 3.27 8.41
CA PRO A 193 -22.77 2.37 8.51
C PRO A 193 -22.72 1.34 7.39
N GLY A 194 -22.91 0.07 7.76
CA GLY A 194 -23.06 -1.01 6.80
C GLY A 194 -24.49 -1.07 6.29
N THR A 195 -24.65 -1.36 5.00
CA THR A 195 -25.90 -1.79 4.37
C THR A 195 -25.98 -3.32 4.25
N SER A 196 -24.95 -4.06 4.70
CA SER A 196 -24.86 -5.52 4.64
C SER A 196 -24.59 -6.16 6.02
N VAL A 197 -24.98 -7.43 6.17
CA VAL A 197 -24.85 -8.24 7.40
C VAL A 197 -23.62 -9.20 7.34
N GLY A 198 -22.82 -9.14 6.27
CA GLY A 198 -21.69 -10.05 6.01
C GLY A 198 -20.34 -9.62 6.61
N ALA A 199 -19.30 -10.43 6.42
CA ALA A 199 -17.89 -10.10 6.73
C ALA A 199 -17.04 -10.23 5.45
N ASN A 200 -16.07 -9.31 5.23
CA ASN A 200 -15.26 -9.19 3.99
C ASN A 200 -14.10 -10.17 3.99
N VAL A 201 -14.39 -11.45 4.06
CA VAL A 201 -13.37 -12.48 4.28
C VAL A 201 -12.98 -13.08 2.94
N PHE A 202 -11.68 -13.17 2.67
CA PHE A 202 -11.18 -14.07 1.63
C PHE A 202 -11.49 -15.50 2.11
N ASP A 203 -12.47 -16.15 1.49
CA ASP A 203 -13.03 -17.38 2.02
C ASP A 203 -12.00 -18.53 2.04
N ASN A 204 -12.30 -19.57 2.83
CA ASN A 204 -11.42 -20.74 2.96
C ASN A 204 -11.65 -21.76 1.86
N THR A 205 -12.53 -21.47 0.90
CA THR A 205 -12.68 -22.25 -0.33
C THR A 205 -11.51 -21.89 -1.22
N PHE A 206 -10.73 -22.88 -1.65
CA PHE A 206 -9.54 -22.70 -2.50
C PHE A 206 -9.88 -22.21 -3.92
N ASP A 207 -10.94 -21.42 -4.10
CA ASP A 207 -11.47 -20.95 -5.38
C ASP A 207 -11.20 -19.47 -5.66
N PHE A 208 -10.37 -18.82 -4.84
CA PHE A 208 -9.96 -17.40 -5.00
C PHE A 208 -11.12 -16.41 -5.03
N THR A 209 -12.25 -16.74 -4.40
CA THR A 209 -13.46 -15.90 -4.39
C THR A 209 -13.38 -14.79 -3.33
N PHE A 210 -13.61 -13.54 -3.76
CA PHE A 210 -13.83 -12.39 -2.86
C PHE A 210 -15.26 -11.88 -3.05
N HIS A 211 -16.19 -12.14 -2.13
CA HIS A 211 -17.60 -11.79 -2.35
C HIS A 211 -17.89 -10.27 -2.45
N ALA A 212 -18.83 -9.90 -3.33
CA ALA A 212 -19.28 -8.54 -3.59
C ALA A 212 -19.77 -7.79 -2.34
N LEU A 213 -19.46 -6.49 -2.25
CA LEU A 213 -19.76 -5.66 -1.08
C LEU A 213 -20.65 -4.48 -1.40
N THR A 214 -21.88 -4.53 -0.88
CA THR A 214 -22.55 -3.32 -0.40
C THR A 214 -21.76 -2.76 0.80
N ASN A 215 -21.87 -1.45 1.08
CA ASN A 215 -21.12 -0.82 2.17
C ASN A 215 -21.20 -1.66 3.46
N MET A 216 -20.05 -2.00 4.02
CA MET A 216 -19.97 -2.82 5.23
C MET A 216 -19.85 -1.94 6.45
N ALA A 217 -20.35 -2.43 7.59
CA ALA A 217 -20.20 -1.69 8.83
C ALA A 217 -18.73 -1.70 9.25
N VAL A 218 -18.13 -0.52 9.32
CA VAL A 218 -16.74 -0.31 9.76
C VAL A 218 -16.74 0.61 10.96
N ASN A 219 -16.05 0.18 12.01
CA ASN A 219 -15.79 0.99 13.19
C ASN A 219 -14.29 1.17 13.37
N VAL A 220 -13.82 2.40 13.21
CA VAL A 220 -12.43 2.78 13.45
C VAL A 220 -12.39 3.62 14.72
N ARG A 221 -11.74 3.10 15.75
CA ARG A 221 -11.48 3.85 16.99
C ARG A 221 -10.07 4.39 16.95
N LEU A 222 -9.93 5.67 17.25
CA LEU A 222 -8.66 6.38 17.29
C LEU A 222 -8.41 6.77 18.74
N LEU A 223 -7.37 6.20 19.35
CA LEU A 223 -6.92 6.57 20.69
C LEU A 223 -5.99 7.78 20.56
N VAL A 224 -6.28 8.86 21.26
CA VAL A 224 -5.51 10.10 21.17
C VAL A 224 -4.16 9.93 21.88
N ASP A 225 -3.09 10.26 21.19
CA ASP A 225 -1.75 10.43 21.75
C ASP A 225 -1.20 11.79 21.30
N GLU A 226 -0.73 12.60 22.25
CA GLU A 226 -0.21 13.95 21.98
C GLU A 226 1.32 13.96 21.86
N CYS A 227 1.98 12.82 22.03
CA CYS A 227 3.42 12.68 21.90
C CYS A 227 3.89 13.04 20.49
N THR A 228 5.01 13.76 20.43
CA THR A 228 5.69 14.13 19.18
C THR A 228 7.15 13.71 19.17
N ASP A 229 7.65 13.15 20.28
CA ASP A 229 9.04 12.75 20.44
C ASP A 229 9.26 11.32 19.95
N GLY A 230 10.20 11.16 19.01
CA GLY A 230 10.52 9.87 18.42
C GLY A 230 10.87 9.93 16.94
N ILE A 231 10.61 8.81 16.26
CA ILE A 231 10.71 8.60 14.82
C ILE A 231 9.31 8.27 14.32
N TYR A 232 8.72 9.20 13.59
CA TYR A 232 7.39 9.02 13.03
C TYR A 232 7.49 8.42 11.64
N LEU A 233 6.92 7.23 11.47
CA LEU A 233 6.89 6.52 10.21
C LEU A 233 5.46 6.41 9.68
N ARG A 234 5.34 6.43 8.36
CA ARG A 234 4.14 6.01 7.65
C ARG A 234 4.46 4.93 6.64
N TRP A 235 3.51 4.06 6.37
CA TRP A 235 3.64 3.01 5.36
C TRP A 235 2.28 2.67 4.78
N ILE A 236 2.25 1.93 3.67
CA ILE A 236 1.02 1.37 3.12
C ILE A 236 0.93 -0.10 3.53
N ASN A 237 -0.13 -0.48 4.22
CA ASN A 237 -0.33 -1.87 4.57
C ASN A 237 -0.82 -2.70 3.37
N ARG A 238 -0.94 -4.01 3.57
CA ARG A 238 -1.40 -4.92 2.52
C ARG A 238 -2.83 -4.63 2.03
N HIS A 239 -3.63 -3.87 2.79
CA HIS A 239 -4.97 -3.48 2.38
C HIS A 239 -4.98 -2.21 1.52
N GLY A 240 -3.81 -1.61 1.25
CA GLY A 240 -3.71 -0.34 0.54
C GLY A 240 -4.01 0.88 1.42
N PHE A 241 -4.02 0.75 2.75
CA PHE A 241 -4.25 1.87 3.66
C PHE A 241 -2.95 2.46 4.18
N TYR A 242 -2.88 3.80 4.23
CA TYR A 242 -1.83 4.49 4.96
C TYR A 242 -1.96 4.21 6.46
N CYS A 243 -0.85 3.80 7.05
CA CYS A 243 -0.68 3.47 8.45
C CYS A 243 0.42 4.36 9.03
N TYR A 244 0.31 4.65 10.32
CA TYR A 244 1.19 5.60 11.00
C TYR A 244 1.59 5.06 12.37
N TRP A 245 2.84 5.35 12.77
CA TRP A 245 3.28 5.09 14.14
C TRP A 245 4.45 5.96 14.55
N LEU A 246 4.45 6.40 15.81
CA LEU A 246 5.56 7.10 16.45
C LEU A 246 6.40 6.11 17.27
N PHE A 247 7.58 5.77 16.76
CA PHE A 247 8.52 4.89 17.45
C PHE A 247 9.46 5.68 18.35
N LYS A 248 9.90 5.06 19.46
CA LYS A 248 11.02 5.57 20.25
C LYS A 248 12.33 5.37 19.51
N ARG A 249 13.25 6.32 19.66
CA ARG A 249 14.60 6.27 19.09
C ARG A 249 15.45 5.24 19.86
N GLY A 250 16.03 4.30 19.13
CA GLY A 250 17.20 3.55 19.60
C GLY A 250 18.50 4.23 19.17
N ASP A 251 19.62 3.54 19.36
CA ASP A 251 20.93 4.04 18.93
C ASP A 251 21.03 4.08 17.40
N GLU A 252 21.54 5.20 16.86
CA GLU A 252 21.85 5.34 15.44
C GLU A 252 23.21 4.69 15.14
N SER A 253 23.29 3.89 14.08
CA SER A 253 24.54 3.27 13.66
C SER A 253 24.84 3.59 12.20
N LYS A 254 26.10 3.97 11.94
CA LYS A 254 26.56 4.40 10.61
C LYS A 254 27.59 3.43 10.09
N GLN A 255 27.33 2.82 8.94
CA GLN A 255 28.27 1.92 8.29
C GLN A 255 28.80 2.57 7.01
N ILE A 256 30.13 2.69 6.93
CA ILE A 256 30.81 3.24 5.76
C ILE A 256 31.35 2.06 4.92
N ALA A 257 30.80 1.87 3.73
CA ALA A 257 31.29 0.90 2.77
C ALA A 257 32.19 1.58 1.72
N ASN A 258 33.19 0.85 1.22
CA ASN A 258 34.16 1.36 0.25
C ASN A 258 34.31 0.36 -0.91
N ASP A 259 33.59 0.61 -2.00
CA ASP A 259 33.58 -0.24 -3.20
C ASP A 259 34.49 0.29 -4.33
N GLY A 260 35.32 1.31 -4.05
CA GLY A 260 36.23 1.90 -5.05
C GLY A 260 37.66 1.38 -5.01
N GLU A 261 38.32 1.42 -6.17
CA GLU A 261 39.75 1.20 -6.30
C GLU A 261 40.57 2.30 -5.62
N PHE A 262 41.68 1.89 -4.99
CA PHE A 262 42.65 2.83 -4.44
C PHE A 262 43.52 3.40 -5.56
N ILE A 263 43.31 4.66 -5.93
CA ILE A 263 44.17 5.34 -6.90
C ILE A 263 45.42 5.83 -6.16
N ARG A 264 46.57 5.22 -6.47
CA ARG A 264 47.88 5.73 -6.05
C ARG A 264 48.10 7.09 -6.72
N ASN A 265 48.45 8.09 -5.92
CA ASN A 265 48.88 9.38 -6.45
C ASN A 265 50.19 9.18 -7.21
N ASN A 266 50.21 9.56 -8.48
CA ASN A 266 51.33 9.45 -9.43
C ASN A 266 52.41 10.55 -9.21
N MET A 267 52.50 11.12 -8.00
CA MET A 267 53.47 12.13 -7.56
C MET A 267 53.54 13.43 -8.39
N GLN A 268 52.61 13.68 -9.31
CA GLN A 268 52.63 14.89 -10.15
C GLN A 268 52.32 16.19 -9.37
N ASP A 269 51.61 16.11 -8.24
CA ASP A 269 51.25 17.25 -7.37
C ASP A 269 52.12 17.35 -6.09
N TYR A 270 53.30 16.72 -6.07
CA TYR A 270 54.17 16.76 -4.89
C TYR A 270 54.91 18.11 -4.79
N ASN A 271 54.48 18.99 -3.88
CA ASN A 271 55.09 20.32 -3.68
C ASN A 271 55.46 20.57 -2.20
N TYR A 272 56.76 20.74 -1.93
CA TYR A 272 57.31 21.00 -0.60
C TYR A 272 57.00 22.40 -0.05
N VAL A 273 56.56 23.34 -0.89
CA VAL A 273 56.33 24.75 -0.51
C VAL A 273 54.99 24.95 0.21
N ASN A 274 53.96 24.14 -0.10
CA ASN A 274 52.61 24.30 0.45
C ASN A 274 52.25 23.28 1.54
N GLY A 275 53.20 22.45 1.99
CA GLY A 275 52.99 21.47 3.06
C GLY A 275 52.00 20.33 2.73
N TYR A 276 51.61 20.14 1.47
CA TYR A 276 50.68 19.09 1.06
C TYR A 276 51.41 17.75 0.83
N HIS A 277 51.25 16.82 1.77
CA HIS A 277 51.77 15.46 1.65
C HIS A 277 50.86 14.59 0.76
N GLY A 278 51.02 14.69 -0.56
CA GLY A 278 50.28 13.89 -1.55
C GLY A 278 50.55 12.36 -1.52
N GLY A 279 51.21 11.83 -0.50
CA GLY A 279 51.56 10.40 -0.38
C GLY A 279 50.40 9.48 0.04
N SER A 280 49.25 10.03 0.43
CA SER A 280 48.03 9.25 0.67
C SER A 280 47.19 9.25 -0.60
N GLY A 281 47.19 8.12 -1.32
CA GLY A 281 46.32 7.92 -2.48
C GLY A 281 44.86 8.24 -2.16
N ARG A 282 44.08 8.59 -3.19
CA ARG A 282 42.67 8.95 -3.03
C ARG A 282 41.79 7.71 -3.16
N LYS A 283 40.83 7.56 -2.25
CA LYS A 283 39.78 6.54 -2.33
C LYS A 283 38.61 7.12 -3.10
N GLN A 284 38.17 6.45 -4.16
CA GLN A 284 36.95 6.80 -4.91
C GLN A 284 35.78 5.93 -4.42
N ARG A 285 34.53 6.30 -4.76
CA ARG A 285 33.30 5.51 -4.52
C ARG A 285 33.08 5.11 -3.05
N LYS A 286 33.00 6.11 -2.18
CA LYS A 286 32.50 5.90 -0.81
C LYS A 286 30.99 6.06 -0.79
N THR A 287 30.32 5.08 -0.21
CA THR A 287 28.89 5.10 0.06
C THR A 287 28.70 4.94 1.57
N GLU A 288 27.87 5.80 2.15
CA GLU A 288 27.47 5.73 3.56
C GLU A 288 26.06 5.13 3.63
N GLU A 289 25.92 4.02 4.35
CA GLU A 289 24.65 3.40 4.68
C GLU A 289 24.37 3.67 6.16
N ASN A 290 23.32 4.45 6.44
CA ASN A 290 22.94 4.82 7.79
C ASN A 290 21.73 4.00 8.21
N THR A 291 21.82 3.37 9.37
CA THR A 291 20.72 2.60 9.94
C THR A 291 20.28 3.18 11.28
N LEU A 292 18.99 3.10 11.54
CA LEU A 292 18.35 3.66 12.72
C LEU A 292 17.50 2.59 13.38
N LEU A 293 17.83 2.23 14.62
CA LEU A 293 17.01 1.31 15.40
C LEU A 293 15.78 2.06 15.93
N VAL A 294 14.60 1.48 15.74
CA VAL A 294 13.33 2.03 16.24
C VAL A 294 12.61 0.98 17.10
N CYS A 295 11.94 1.44 18.16
CA CYS A 295 11.24 0.55 19.09
C CYS A 295 9.86 1.10 19.47
N ALA A 296 8.85 0.24 19.48
CA ALA A 296 7.56 0.48 20.12
C ALA A 296 7.46 -0.45 21.36
N PRO A 297 7.64 0.09 22.58
CA PRO A 297 7.71 -0.73 23.77
C PRO A 297 6.32 -1.13 24.27
N LEU A 298 6.24 -2.29 24.95
CA LEU A 298 5.05 -2.76 25.66
C LEU A 298 3.76 -2.74 24.82
N VAL A 299 3.85 -3.14 23.56
CA VAL A 299 2.69 -3.26 22.68
C VAL A 299 1.99 -4.60 22.91
N ASP A 300 0.66 -4.61 22.78
CA ASP A 300 -0.13 -5.83 22.82
C ASP A 300 0.04 -6.66 21.54
N SER A 301 -0.56 -7.84 21.52
CA SER A 301 -0.49 -8.77 20.39
C SER A 301 -1.08 -8.21 19.09
N GLU A 302 -2.15 -7.42 19.14
CA GLU A 302 -2.82 -6.87 17.96
C GLU A 302 -2.02 -5.70 17.37
N THR A 303 -1.52 -4.83 18.24
CA THR A 303 -0.62 -3.73 17.89
C THR A 303 0.68 -4.25 17.32
N PHE A 304 1.24 -5.35 17.86
CA PHE A 304 2.41 -5.99 17.27
C PHE A 304 2.14 -6.45 15.83
N ASP A 305 0.99 -7.09 15.56
CA ASP A 305 0.64 -7.53 14.20
C ASP A 305 0.39 -6.35 13.25
N PHE A 306 -0.13 -5.24 13.77
CA PHE A 306 -0.25 -3.98 13.02
C PHE A 306 1.12 -3.41 12.66
N LEU A 307 2.04 -3.30 13.63
CA LEU A 307 3.39 -2.79 13.40
C LEU A 307 4.22 -3.70 12.50
N PHE A 308 4.01 -5.01 12.55
CA PHE A 308 4.66 -5.95 11.65
C PHE A 308 4.35 -5.67 10.16
N GLN A 309 3.21 -5.04 9.85
CA GLN A 309 2.88 -4.63 8.48
C GLN A 309 3.88 -3.60 7.93
N LEU A 310 4.59 -2.85 8.79
CA LEU A 310 5.70 -1.97 8.40
C LEU A 310 6.79 -2.76 7.67
N ALA A 311 7.16 -3.92 8.18
CA ALA A 311 8.22 -4.76 7.61
C ALA A 311 7.79 -5.44 6.29
N LEU A 312 6.48 -5.57 6.06
CA LEU A 312 5.91 -6.12 4.82
C LEU A 312 5.64 -5.05 3.77
N SER A 313 5.68 -3.77 4.14
CA SER A 313 5.34 -2.69 3.24
C SER A 313 6.48 -2.41 2.27
N PRO A 314 6.22 -2.35 0.96
CA PRO A 314 7.24 -1.95 0.00
C PRO A 314 7.45 -0.42 -0.03
N ILE A 315 6.62 0.36 0.68
CA ILE A 315 6.71 1.83 0.75
C ILE A 315 6.63 2.27 2.20
N VAL A 316 7.75 2.79 2.70
CA VAL A 316 7.86 3.37 4.04
C VAL A 316 8.48 4.75 3.94
N ASP A 317 7.85 5.71 4.60
CA ASP A 317 8.37 7.08 4.71
C ASP A 317 8.57 7.46 6.17
N MET A 318 9.67 8.17 6.43
CA MET A 318 9.96 8.80 7.71
C MET A 318 9.64 10.30 7.64
N TYR A 319 8.97 10.81 8.67
CA TYR A 319 8.63 12.23 8.76
C TYR A 319 9.88 13.09 8.96
N ALA A 320 10.02 14.14 8.15
CA ALA A 320 11.17 15.05 8.16
C ALA A 320 10.81 16.45 8.69
N GLY A 321 9.61 16.63 9.26
CA GLY A 321 9.10 17.92 9.70
C GLY A 321 8.44 18.71 8.57
N LYS A 322 8.17 19.99 8.82
CA LYS A 322 7.61 20.90 7.82
C LYS A 322 8.72 21.57 7.01
N ASN A 323 8.53 21.70 5.70
CA ASN A 323 9.44 22.46 4.85
C ASN A 323 9.26 23.98 5.03
N VAL A 324 10.05 24.76 4.29
CA VAL A 324 10.02 26.23 4.29
C VAL A 324 8.64 26.83 3.98
N ASN A 325 7.75 26.09 3.33
CA ASN A 325 6.39 26.52 3.00
C ASN A 325 5.35 26.02 4.02
N GLY A 326 5.79 25.42 5.14
CA GLY A 326 4.90 24.87 6.16
C GLY A 326 4.24 23.55 5.80
N VAL A 327 4.65 22.90 4.71
CA VAL A 327 4.09 21.63 4.23
C VAL A 327 4.86 20.46 4.84
N ASP A 328 4.12 19.48 5.35
CA ASP A 328 4.66 18.25 5.90
C ASP A 328 5.52 17.49 4.89
N SER A 329 6.76 17.22 5.27
CA SER A 329 7.78 16.62 4.42
C SER A 329 8.15 15.22 4.92
N TRP A 330 8.40 14.35 3.95
CA TRP A 330 8.60 12.93 4.16
C TRP A 330 9.83 12.46 3.40
N LYS A 331 10.55 11.51 3.98
CA LYS A 331 11.75 10.91 3.39
C LYS A 331 11.52 9.42 3.25
N ALA A 332 11.59 8.89 2.03
CA ALA A 332 11.53 7.46 1.79
C ALA A 332 12.66 6.75 2.57
N VAL A 333 12.33 5.65 3.24
CA VAL A 333 13.26 4.80 3.98
C VAL A 333 12.93 3.34 3.72
N ASN A 334 13.88 2.44 3.95
CA ASN A 334 13.62 1.00 3.88
C ASN A 334 13.62 0.40 5.29
N VAL A 335 13.01 -0.77 5.43
CA VAL A 335 13.07 -1.57 6.66
C VAL A 335 14.01 -2.74 6.40
N SER A 336 14.93 -2.99 7.33
CA SER A 336 15.87 -4.11 7.20
C SER A 336 15.12 -5.45 7.19
N VAL A 337 15.51 -6.35 6.28
CA VAL A 337 15.02 -7.73 6.30
C VAL A 337 15.58 -8.44 7.53
N GLY A 338 14.72 -9.09 8.30
CA GLY A 338 15.10 -9.78 9.51
C GLY A 338 13.99 -10.65 10.09
N ASN A 339 14.31 -11.37 11.16
CA ASN A 339 13.34 -12.16 11.90
C ASN A 339 12.65 -11.30 12.96
N PHE A 340 11.33 -11.19 12.89
CA PHE A 340 10.51 -10.50 13.89
C PHE A 340 9.89 -11.54 14.83
N ASN A 341 10.42 -11.63 16.05
CA ASN A 341 10.00 -12.64 17.01
C ASN A 341 8.81 -12.13 17.85
N LYS A 342 7.61 -12.61 17.52
CA LYS A 342 6.43 -12.41 18.37
C LYS A 342 6.40 -13.46 19.49
N THR A 343 6.46 -12.98 20.73
CA THR A 343 6.34 -13.80 21.93
C THR A 343 4.88 -14.03 22.34
N ARG A 344 4.64 -14.92 23.31
CA ARG A 344 3.32 -15.15 23.93
C ARG A 344 3.03 -14.23 25.12
N ALA A 345 3.90 -13.25 25.40
CA ALA A 345 3.69 -12.29 26.47
C ALA A 345 2.49 -11.38 26.16
N VAL A 346 1.83 -10.88 27.21
CA VAL A 346 0.68 -9.97 27.06
C VAL A 346 1.12 -8.65 26.41
N LEU A 347 2.26 -8.13 26.84
CA LEU A 347 2.93 -6.96 26.28
C LEU A 347 4.35 -7.34 25.87
N GLN A 348 4.80 -6.80 24.75
CA GLN A 348 6.13 -7.07 24.21
C GLN A 348 6.64 -5.86 23.42
N ASP A 349 7.94 -5.81 23.18
CA ASP A 349 8.53 -4.74 22.40
C ASP A 349 8.55 -5.13 20.91
N PHE A 350 8.16 -4.19 20.05
CA PHE A 350 8.38 -4.29 18.62
C PHE A 350 9.61 -3.48 18.24
N VAL A 351 10.62 -4.13 17.67
CA VAL A 351 11.88 -3.49 17.26
C VAL A 351 12.09 -3.70 15.77
N ALA A 352 12.48 -2.64 15.07
CA ALA A 352 12.84 -2.68 13.65
C ALA A 352 14.10 -1.83 13.41
N THR A 353 14.84 -2.15 12.36
CA THR A 353 15.96 -1.32 11.88
C THR A 353 15.54 -0.65 10.58
N ILE A 354 15.61 0.68 10.56
CA ILE A 354 15.31 1.51 9.41
C ILE A 354 16.61 1.81 8.67
N ILE A 355 16.62 1.59 7.37
CA ILE A 355 17.72 1.91 6.46
C ILE A 355 17.41 3.28 5.84
N LEU A 356 18.24 4.26 6.15
CA LEU A 356 18.14 5.61 5.59
C LEU A 356 18.69 5.63 4.16
N PRO A 357 18.18 6.50 3.28
CA PRO A 357 18.72 6.68 1.93
C PRO A 357 20.23 6.91 1.92
N GLU A 358 20.90 6.21 1.01
CA GLU A 358 22.33 6.34 0.80
C GLU A 358 22.71 7.80 0.51
N THR A 359 23.77 8.25 1.18
CA THR A 359 24.40 9.53 0.85
C THR A 359 25.58 9.28 -0.07
N ARG A 360 25.49 9.73 -1.32
CA ARG A 360 26.62 9.65 -2.27
C ARG A 360 27.65 10.72 -1.90
N VAL A 361 28.80 10.31 -1.38
CA VAL A 361 29.80 11.24 -0.85
C VAL A 361 30.80 11.71 -1.92
N GLN A 362 31.15 10.88 -2.91
CA GLN A 362 31.90 11.29 -4.11
C GLN A 362 32.01 10.15 -5.15
N SER A 363 31.68 10.43 -6.41
CA SER A 363 32.07 9.59 -7.57
C SER A 363 32.90 10.44 -8.52
N LEU A 364 34.10 9.97 -8.88
CA LEU A 364 34.91 10.52 -9.97
C LEU A 364 34.85 9.58 -11.16
#